data_AF-A0A920N540-F1
#
_entry.id   AF-A0A920N540-F1
#
_cell.length_a   1.000
_cell.length_b   1.000
_cell.length_c   1.000
_cell.angle_alpha   90.00
_cell.angle_beta   90.00
_cell.angle_gamma   90.00
#
_symmetry.space_group_name_H-M   'P 1'
#
loop_
_entity.id
_entity.type
_entity.pdbx_description
1 polymer ?
#
loop_
_entity_poly.entity_id
_entity_poly.type
_entity_poly.pdbx_seq_one_letter_code
_entity_poly.pdbx_strand_id
1 'polypeptide(L)'
;MTTRRWTTPPLLSPPKNTTACTCEFCRSGARRWNRWAVARPTAGREPRKDGRGATPLTAVNTRDLHSRGQQHQAGRRDKLITNLLVDESGNIPLVIPARTDDTDELNRLAGRTLDEVLGAAIRGTNLAYAEDARPTSDIRLPRLDEFAMGGLLQMLMLAVTLEGYATGINPFGQPGVEAYKRHMQNELGQ
;
A
#
# COMPACT_ATOMS: atom_id res chain seq x y z
N MET A 1 -17.50 -18.22 10.54
CA MET A 1 -16.63 -17.04 10.71
C MET A 1 -15.62 -17.35 11.80
N THR A 2 -14.36 -17.59 11.42
CA THR A 2 -13.31 -18.01 12.36
C THR A 2 -12.41 -16.82 12.63
N THR A 3 -12.58 -16.17 13.78
CA THR A 3 -11.71 -15.09 14.24
C THR A 3 -10.48 -15.71 14.92
N ARG A 4 -9.30 -15.59 14.30
CA ARG A 4 -8.04 -15.85 15.02
C ARG A 4 -7.74 -14.64 15.90
N ARG A 5 -7.44 -14.93 17.16
CA ARG A 5 -7.10 -13.96 18.21
C ARG A 5 -5.74 -13.35 17.90
N TRP A 6 -5.69 -12.03 17.72
CA TRP A 6 -4.47 -11.27 17.57
C TRP A 6 -3.84 -11.08 18.95
N THR A 7 -2.62 -11.56 19.17
CA THR A 7 -1.79 -11.11 20.29
C THR A 7 -1.19 -9.76 19.92
N THR A 8 -1.71 -8.68 20.49
CA THR A 8 -1.14 -7.33 20.35
C THR A 8 0.14 -7.23 21.17
N PRO A 9 1.31 -6.95 20.55
CA PRO A 9 2.46 -6.46 21.31
C PRO A 9 2.16 -5.07 21.90
N PRO A 10 2.88 -4.65 22.95
CA PRO A 10 2.65 -3.35 23.61
C PRO A 10 2.72 -2.20 22.59
N LEU A 11 1.76 -1.28 22.70
CA LEU A 11 1.68 -0.05 21.90
C LEU A 11 2.93 0.81 22.12
N LEU A 12 3.92 0.62 21.26
CA LEU A 12 4.96 1.62 21.04
C LEU A 12 4.27 2.87 20.49
N SER A 13 4.50 4.01 21.14
CA SER A 13 4.06 5.32 20.64
C SER A 13 4.46 5.47 19.17
N PRO A 14 3.54 5.83 18.26
CA PRO A 14 3.84 5.88 16.84
C PRO A 14 5.00 6.86 16.61
N PRO A 15 6.03 6.47 15.84
CA PRO A 15 7.12 7.38 15.54
C PRO A 15 6.55 8.59 14.80
N LYS A 16 7.05 9.78 15.15
CA LYS A 16 6.56 11.08 14.64
C LYS A 16 6.52 11.17 13.10
N ASN A 17 7.28 10.31 12.41
CA ASN A 17 7.38 10.24 10.95
C ASN A 17 7.17 8.80 10.44
N THR A 18 5.95 8.27 10.51
CA THR A 18 5.62 6.95 9.92
C THR A 18 5.38 7.09 8.42
N THR A 19 5.78 6.10 7.63
CA THR A 19 5.50 5.99 6.21
C THR A 19 4.51 4.86 6.00
N ALA A 20 3.33 5.14 5.44
CA ALA A 20 2.37 4.11 5.09
C ALA A 20 2.65 3.67 3.65
N CYS A 21 3.06 2.43 3.42
CA CYS A 21 3.28 1.92 2.07
C CYS A 21 2.11 1.00 1.68
N THR A 22 1.31 1.40 0.71
CA THR A 22 0.42 0.46 0.04
C THR A 22 1.23 -0.33 -1.00
N CYS A 23 1.38 -1.63 -0.79
CA CYS A 23 1.92 -2.54 -1.78
C CYS A 23 0.74 -3.17 -2.55
N GLU A 24 0.66 -2.92 -3.84
CA GLU A 24 -0.38 -3.49 -4.70
C GLU A 24 0.24 -4.69 -5.42
N PHE A 25 -0.34 -5.89 -5.27
CA PHE A 25 0.03 -7.03 -6.12
C PHE A 25 -0.84 -7.10 -7.38
N CYS A 26 -1.69 -6.09 -7.63
CA CYS A 26 -2.58 -5.97 -8.78
C CYS A 26 -2.15 -4.85 -9.76
N ARG A 27 -2.53 -4.99 -11.04
CA ARG A 27 -2.09 -4.12 -12.15
C ARG A 27 -2.79 -2.76 -12.18
N SER A 28 -1.96 -1.72 -12.18
CA SER A 28 -2.09 -0.39 -12.80
C SER A 28 -3.20 0.60 -12.44
N GLY A 29 -4.38 0.20 -11.95
CA GLY A 29 -5.52 1.12 -11.80
C GLY A 29 -5.54 1.99 -10.54
N ALA A 30 -5.25 1.43 -9.35
CA ALA A 30 -5.56 2.07 -8.06
C ALA A 30 -4.49 3.07 -7.56
N ARG A 31 -3.39 3.24 -8.29
CA ARG A 31 -2.17 3.93 -7.82
C ARG A 31 -2.37 5.38 -7.39
N ARG A 32 -3.25 6.11 -8.07
CA ARG A 32 -3.36 7.58 -7.92
C ARG A 32 -4.26 7.97 -6.74
N TRP A 33 -5.26 7.14 -6.42
CA TRP A 33 -6.28 7.49 -5.45
C TRP A 33 -5.83 7.25 -4.00
N ASN A 34 -5.10 6.16 -3.71
CA ASN A 34 -4.50 5.96 -2.37
C ASN A 34 -3.52 7.07 -1.98
N ARG A 35 -2.74 7.55 -2.96
CA ARG A 35 -1.87 8.70 -2.74
C ARG A 35 -2.70 9.94 -2.44
N TRP A 36 -3.79 10.20 -3.17
CA TRP A 36 -4.64 11.35 -2.92
C TRP A 36 -5.35 11.30 -1.55
N ALA A 37 -5.82 10.13 -1.13
CA ALA A 37 -6.53 9.95 0.13
C ALA A 37 -5.60 10.13 1.35
N VAL A 38 -4.40 9.57 1.32
CA VAL A 38 -3.48 9.58 2.47
C VAL A 38 -2.50 10.78 2.45
N ALA A 39 -2.17 11.33 1.26
CA ALA A 39 -1.12 12.35 1.10
C ALA A 39 -1.63 13.79 1.18
N ARG A 40 -2.50 14.15 2.12
CA ARG A 40 -2.70 15.58 2.42
C ARG A 40 -1.78 16.02 3.56
N PRO A 41 -0.48 16.33 3.35
CA PRO A 41 0.28 17.09 4.34
C PRO A 41 -0.21 18.54 4.28
N THR A 42 -0.88 18.98 5.33
CA THR A 42 -1.39 20.35 5.48
C THR A 42 -0.37 21.18 6.27
N ALA A 43 0.48 21.92 5.57
CA ALA A 43 1.31 22.94 6.20
C ALA A 43 0.55 24.28 6.27
N GLY A 44 0.22 24.76 7.48
CA GLY A 44 -0.03 26.20 7.72
C GLY A 44 -1.28 26.63 8.53
N ARG A 45 -1.00 27.21 9.71
CA ARG A 45 -1.67 28.24 10.55
C ARG A 45 -3.01 28.05 11.30
N GLU A 46 -3.72 26.92 11.23
CA GLU A 46 -4.75 26.50 12.22
C GLU A 46 -4.81 24.96 12.27
N PRO A 47 -5.21 24.35 13.41
CA PRO A 47 -4.48 23.24 14.07
C PRO A 47 -3.66 22.44 13.06
N ARG A 48 -2.41 22.87 12.98
CA ARG A 48 -1.41 22.48 12.00
C ARG A 48 -1.25 20.96 12.08
N LYS A 49 -0.96 20.29 10.95
CA LYS A 49 -0.51 18.89 11.02
C LYS A 49 0.77 18.73 11.86
N ASP A 50 1.43 19.78 12.36
CA ASP A 50 2.63 19.73 13.23
C ASP A 50 3.75 18.79 12.73
N GLY A 51 3.90 18.67 11.41
CA GLY A 51 4.83 17.71 10.80
C GLY A 51 4.43 16.23 10.98
N ARG A 52 3.19 15.97 11.40
CA ARG A 52 2.59 14.66 11.62
C ARG A 52 1.79 14.21 10.40
N GLY A 53 1.69 12.90 10.26
CA GLY A 53 0.93 12.24 9.20
C GLY A 53 1.80 11.24 8.47
N ALA A 54 1.19 10.12 8.07
CA ALA A 54 1.92 9.10 7.35
C ALA A 54 2.26 9.58 5.94
N THR A 55 3.48 9.34 5.47
CA THR A 55 3.80 9.55 4.05
C THR A 55 3.31 8.35 3.25
N PRO A 56 2.36 8.50 2.33
CA PRO A 56 1.93 7.37 1.52
C PRO A 56 2.96 7.07 0.43
N LEU A 57 3.36 5.80 0.38
CA LEU A 57 4.12 5.23 -0.70
C LEU A 57 3.29 4.16 -1.40
N THR A 58 3.38 4.11 -2.72
CA THR A 58 2.77 3.05 -3.52
C THR A 58 3.88 2.20 -4.12
N ALA A 59 3.76 0.89 -4.01
CA ALA A 59 4.64 -0.08 -4.67
C ALA A 59 3.78 -1.12 -5.40
N VAL A 60 4.26 -1.63 -6.54
CA VAL A 60 3.63 -2.73 -7.26
C VAL A 60 4.54 -3.93 -7.28
N ASN A 61 4.09 -4.99 -6.62
CA ASN A 61 4.86 -6.22 -6.47
C ASN A 61 4.44 -7.24 -7.55
N THR A 62 5.35 -8.11 -8.01
CA THR A 62 6.72 -8.32 -7.53
C THR A 62 7.76 -7.34 -8.06
N ARG A 63 7.45 -6.55 -9.08
CA ARG A 63 8.39 -5.62 -9.73
C ARG A 63 9.14 -4.73 -8.75
N ASP A 64 8.43 -4.10 -7.82
CA ASP A 64 9.02 -3.14 -6.88
C ASP A 64 9.71 -3.81 -5.68
N LEU A 65 9.63 -5.14 -5.54
CA LEU A 65 10.51 -5.88 -4.63
C LEU A 65 11.97 -5.77 -5.09
N HIS A 66 12.22 -5.69 -6.39
CA HIS A 66 13.57 -5.59 -6.94
C HIS A 66 14.17 -4.18 -6.83
N SER A 67 13.37 -3.16 -6.52
CA SER A 67 13.85 -1.78 -6.34
C SER A 67 13.74 -1.28 -4.90
N ARG A 68 12.71 -1.71 -4.17
CA ARG A 68 12.41 -1.26 -2.80
C ARG A 68 12.39 -2.36 -1.76
N GLY A 69 12.45 -3.64 -2.16
CA GLY A 69 12.39 -4.79 -1.25
C GLY A 69 13.43 -4.69 -0.14
N GLN A 70 14.68 -4.40 -0.48
CA GLN A 70 15.76 -4.21 0.49
C GLN A 70 15.46 -3.08 1.49
N GLN A 71 14.91 -1.95 1.01
CA GLN A 71 14.57 -0.82 1.86
C GLN A 71 13.42 -1.15 2.82
N HIS A 72 12.44 -1.94 2.37
CA HIS A 72 11.31 -2.37 3.19
C HIS A 72 11.72 -3.43 4.22
N GLN A 73 12.59 -4.37 3.83
CA GLN A 73 12.99 -5.49 4.67
C GLN A 73 14.08 -5.14 5.69
N ALA A 74 15.13 -4.44 5.27
CA ALA A 74 16.30 -4.15 6.12
C ALA A 74 16.47 -2.65 6.44
N GLY A 75 15.73 -1.77 5.77
CA GLY A 75 15.82 -0.33 6.03
C GLY A 75 15.16 0.10 7.34
N ARG A 76 15.04 1.42 7.54
CA ARG A 76 14.42 2.02 8.73
C ARG A 76 13.03 1.42 9.03
N ARG A 77 12.79 1.14 10.32
CA ARG A 77 11.53 0.58 10.87
C ARG A 77 10.48 1.67 11.09
N ASP A 78 10.20 2.41 10.03
CA ASP A 78 9.25 3.52 10.01
C ASP A 78 8.16 3.28 8.96
N LYS A 79 7.89 2.02 8.61
CA LYS A 79 6.93 1.64 7.57
C LYS A 79 5.85 0.73 8.09
N LEU A 80 4.60 1.04 7.75
CA LEU A 80 3.47 0.12 7.78
C LEU A 80 3.18 -0.31 6.34
N ILE A 81 3.16 -1.61 6.07
CA ILE A 81 2.90 -2.15 4.74
C ILE A 81 1.47 -2.67 4.70
N THR A 82 0.65 -2.17 3.78
CA THR A 82 -0.69 -2.68 3.54
C THR A 82 -0.77 -3.22 2.12
N ASN A 83 -0.97 -4.53 1.99
CA ASN A 83 -1.14 -5.17 0.71
C ASN A 83 -2.58 -5.02 0.22
N LEU A 84 -2.76 -4.68 -1.06
CA LEU A 84 -4.06 -4.81 -1.74
C LEU A 84 -4.00 -6.03 -2.67
N LEU A 85 -4.81 -7.03 -2.35
CA LEU A 85 -4.85 -8.32 -3.03
C LEU A 85 -6.23 -8.53 -3.66
N VAL A 86 -6.26 -9.16 -4.83
CA VAL A 86 -7.49 -9.61 -5.49
C VAL A 86 -7.45 -11.13 -5.55
N ASP A 87 -8.48 -11.79 -5.02
CA ASP A 87 -8.51 -13.25 -4.91
C ASP A 87 -8.81 -13.91 -6.27
N GLU A 88 -9.72 -13.32 -7.05
CA GLU A 88 -10.08 -13.81 -8.38
C GLU A 88 -9.61 -12.82 -9.47
N SER A 89 -8.67 -13.26 -10.30
CA SER A 89 -8.04 -12.41 -11.32
C SER A 89 -8.92 -12.13 -12.54
N GLY A 90 -10.11 -12.75 -12.65
CA GLY A 90 -11.07 -12.59 -13.75
C GLY A 90 -10.56 -13.08 -15.12
N ASN A 91 -9.31 -13.52 -15.20
CA ASN A 91 -8.64 -13.95 -16.42
C ASN A 91 -8.60 -15.48 -16.52
N ILE A 92 -8.44 -16.00 -17.74
CA ILE A 92 -8.14 -17.42 -17.95
C ILE A 92 -6.78 -17.72 -17.29
N PRO A 93 -6.68 -18.77 -16.45
CA PRO A 93 -5.42 -19.12 -15.79
C PRO A 93 -4.30 -19.37 -16.80
N LEU A 94 -3.20 -18.63 -16.66
CA LEU A 94 -1.99 -18.86 -17.45
C LEU A 94 -1.15 -19.95 -16.79
N VAL A 95 -1.09 -21.12 -17.43
CA VAL A 95 -0.29 -22.27 -16.97
C VAL A 95 1.12 -22.19 -17.54
N ILE A 96 2.13 -22.43 -16.70
CA ILE A 96 3.53 -22.47 -17.09
C ILE A 96 3.79 -23.78 -17.85
N PRO A 97 4.21 -23.73 -19.13
CA PRO A 97 4.51 -24.93 -19.90
C PRO A 97 5.85 -25.53 -19.47
N ALA A 98 5.97 -26.85 -19.60
CA ALA A 98 7.27 -27.51 -19.54
C ALA A 98 8.03 -27.33 -20.86
N ARG A 99 9.35 -27.27 -20.80
CA ARG A 99 10.25 -27.23 -21.95
C ARG A 99 11.17 -28.43 -21.95
N THR A 100 11.50 -28.95 -23.13
CA THR A 100 12.48 -30.03 -23.28
C THR A 100 13.90 -29.55 -22.99
N ASP A 101 14.19 -28.29 -23.29
CA ASP A 101 15.43 -27.58 -23.01
C ASP A 101 15.33 -26.78 -21.69
N ASP A 102 15.45 -27.47 -20.55
CA ASP A 102 15.35 -26.90 -19.18
C ASP A 102 16.57 -26.07 -18.76
N THR A 103 17.04 -25.19 -19.64
CA THR A 103 18.28 -24.40 -19.44
C THR A 103 18.17 -23.34 -18.35
N ASP A 104 16.94 -22.97 -17.97
CA ASP A 104 16.64 -22.00 -16.91
C ASP A 104 16.19 -22.67 -15.60
N GLU A 105 16.13 -24.00 -15.56
CA GLU A 105 15.66 -24.82 -14.43
C GLU A 105 14.24 -24.45 -13.95
N LEU A 106 13.41 -23.84 -14.82
CA LEU A 106 12.05 -23.43 -14.49
C LEU A 106 11.02 -24.52 -14.70
N ASN A 107 11.38 -25.69 -15.25
CA ASN A 107 10.45 -26.83 -15.34
C ASN A 107 9.92 -27.29 -13.98
N ARG A 108 10.60 -26.97 -12.87
CA ARG A 108 10.08 -27.17 -11.51
C ARG A 108 8.77 -26.41 -11.22
N LEU A 109 8.47 -25.38 -12.00
CA LEU A 109 7.23 -24.60 -11.94
C LEU A 109 6.22 -25.03 -13.02
N ALA A 110 6.57 -25.96 -13.91
CA ALA A 110 5.66 -26.41 -14.97
C ALA A 110 4.37 -26.99 -14.40
N GLY A 111 3.25 -26.74 -15.08
CA GLY A 111 1.92 -27.12 -14.64
C GLY A 111 1.32 -26.22 -13.55
N ARG A 112 2.11 -25.32 -12.94
CA ARG A 112 1.58 -24.28 -12.05
C ARG A 112 1.01 -23.12 -12.86
N THR A 113 0.01 -22.47 -12.29
CA THR A 113 -0.54 -21.22 -12.80
C THR A 113 0.29 -20.02 -12.34
N LEU A 114 0.26 -18.94 -13.11
CA LEU A 114 0.90 -17.68 -12.70
C LEU A 114 0.32 -17.15 -11.36
N ASP A 115 -0.98 -17.36 -11.12
CA ASP A 115 -1.65 -16.96 -9.88
C ASP A 115 -1.11 -17.75 -8.66
N GLU A 116 -0.81 -19.04 -8.81
CA GLU A 116 -0.15 -19.83 -7.76
C GLU A 116 1.26 -19.29 -7.45
N VAL A 117 2.03 -18.94 -8.48
CA VAL A 117 3.39 -18.40 -8.34
C VAL A 117 3.36 -17.02 -7.69
N LEU A 118 2.46 -16.13 -8.11
CA LEU A 118 2.27 -14.81 -7.48
C LEU A 118 1.77 -14.95 -6.04
N GLY A 119 0.84 -15.88 -5.78
CA GLY A 119 0.37 -16.21 -4.44
C GLY A 119 1.51 -16.69 -3.53
N ALA A 120 2.42 -17.50 -4.06
CA ALA A 120 3.62 -17.92 -3.34
C ALA A 120 4.57 -16.74 -3.08
N ALA A 121 4.76 -15.84 -4.04
CA ALA A 121 5.57 -14.65 -3.87
C ALA A 121 5.02 -13.71 -2.78
N ILE A 122 3.69 -13.50 -2.72
CA ILE A 122 3.02 -12.73 -1.66
C ILE A 122 3.28 -13.36 -0.29
N ARG A 123 3.01 -14.67 -0.16
CA ARG A 123 3.20 -15.39 1.11
C ARG A 123 4.66 -15.37 1.56
N GLY A 124 5.60 -15.62 0.66
CA GLY A 124 7.03 -15.58 0.94
C GLY A 124 7.49 -14.20 1.39
N THR A 125 7.03 -13.14 0.71
CA THR A 125 7.35 -11.76 1.09
C THR A 125 6.78 -11.40 2.46
N ASN A 126 5.51 -11.74 2.72
CA ASN A 126 4.87 -11.46 4.00
C ASN A 126 5.51 -12.24 5.15
N LEU A 127 5.94 -13.48 4.92
CA LEU A 127 6.67 -14.28 5.91
C LEU A 127 8.02 -13.65 6.24
N ALA A 128 8.81 -13.30 5.22
CA ALA A 128 10.10 -12.62 5.41
C ALA A 128 9.94 -11.30 6.17
N TYR A 129 8.89 -10.53 5.85
CA TYR A 129 8.55 -9.32 6.59
C TYR A 129 8.15 -9.61 8.05
N ALA A 130 7.40 -10.66 8.31
CA ALA A 130 7.02 -11.05 9.66
C ALA A 130 8.23 -11.50 10.51
N GLU A 131 9.16 -12.24 9.93
CA GLU A 131 10.42 -12.66 10.57
C GLU A 131 11.27 -11.46 11.01
N ASP A 132 11.30 -10.41 10.19
CA ASP A 132 11.99 -9.15 10.49
C ASP A 132 11.17 -8.15 11.34
N ALA A 133 10.02 -8.60 11.87
CA ALA A 133 9.05 -7.81 12.63
C ALA A 133 8.58 -6.53 11.91
N ARG A 134 8.39 -6.63 10.59
CA ARG A 134 7.83 -5.57 9.75
C ARG A 134 6.30 -5.63 9.82
N PRO A 135 5.62 -4.55 10.23
CA PRO A 135 4.16 -4.58 10.33
C PRO A 135 3.53 -4.60 8.93
N THR A 136 2.82 -5.68 8.65
CA THR A 136 2.10 -5.93 7.40
C THR A 136 0.62 -6.15 7.67
N SER A 137 -0.23 -5.75 6.73
CA SER A 137 -1.67 -6.03 6.74
C SER A 137 -2.15 -6.29 5.31
N ASP A 138 -3.21 -7.09 5.14
CA ASP A 138 -3.77 -7.39 3.83
C ASP A 138 -5.22 -6.88 3.75
N ILE A 139 -5.53 -6.16 2.67
CA ILE A 139 -6.88 -5.86 2.21
C ILE A 139 -7.13 -6.78 1.02
N ARG A 140 -8.12 -7.66 1.13
CA ARG A 140 -8.45 -8.64 0.09
C ARG A 140 -9.78 -8.30 -0.55
N LEU A 141 -9.78 -8.17 -1.87
CA LEU A 141 -10.98 -8.05 -2.69
C LEU A 141 -11.31 -9.43 -3.27
N PRO A 142 -12.57 -9.89 -3.20
CA PRO A 142 -12.94 -11.17 -3.79
C PRO A 142 -12.71 -11.15 -5.31
N ARG A 143 -13.10 -10.07 -5.96
CA ARG A 143 -12.88 -9.81 -7.39
C ARG A 143 -12.70 -8.31 -7.63
N LEU A 144 -12.19 -7.96 -8.80
CA LEU A 144 -12.04 -6.57 -9.21
C LEU A 144 -13.25 -6.15 -10.06
N ASP A 145 -14.27 -5.61 -9.41
CA ASP A 145 -15.47 -5.05 -10.05
C ASP A 145 -15.84 -3.68 -9.44
N GLU A 146 -16.83 -3.00 -10.01
CA GLU A 146 -17.27 -1.67 -9.59
C GLU A 146 -17.76 -1.67 -8.13
N PHE A 147 -18.37 -2.76 -7.68
CA PHE A 147 -18.89 -2.88 -6.32
C PHE A 147 -17.75 -2.99 -5.30
N ALA A 148 -16.81 -3.90 -5.53
CA ALA A 148 -15.62 -4.08 -4.68
C ALA A 148 -14.75 -2.82 -4.67
N MET A 149 -14.59 -2.16 -5.82
CA MET A 149 -13.89 -0.89 -5.91
C MET A 149 -14.61 0.22 -5.14
N GLY A 150 -15.92 0.37 -5.30
CA GLY A 150 -16.71 1.34 -4.53
C GLY A 150 -16.59 1.13 -3.02
N GLY A 151 -16.67 -0.12 -2.57
CA GLY A 151 -16.47 -0.50 -1.17
C GLY A 151 -15.07 -0.17 -0.65
N LEU A 152 -14.03 -0.50 -1.41
CA LEU A 152 -12.64 -0.17 -1.08
C LEU A 152 -12.44 1.35 -0.93
N LEU A 153 -12.92 2.12 -1.90
CA LEU A 153 -12.81 3.58 -1.89
C LEU A 153 -13.55 4.17 -0.67
N GLN A 154 -14.78 3.74 -0.41
CA GLN A 154 -15.55 4.21 0.74
C GLN A 154 -14.86 3.88 2.07
N MET A 155 -14.37 2.65 2.22
CA MET A 155 -13.63 2.22 3.41
C MET A 155 -12.39 3.09 3.64
N LEU A 156 -11.62 3.37 2.60
CA LEU A 156 -10.41 4.19 2.70
C LEU A 156 -10.72 5.66 2.99
N MET A 157 -11.79 6.24 2.43
CA MET A 157 -12.25 7.60 2.80
C MET A 157 -12.62 7.69 4.28
N LEU A 158 -13.35 6.69 4.79
CA LEU A 158 -13.71 6.61 6.20
C LEU A 158 -12.48 6.43 7.09
N ALA A 159 -11.53 5.57 6.69
CA ALA A 159 -10.29 5.34 7.42
C ALA A 159 -9.45 6.62 7.55
N VAL A 160 -9.27 7.38 6.46
CA VAL A 160 -8.55 8.67 6.48
C VAL A 160 -9.27 9.70 7.34
N THR A 161 -10.61 9.75 7.24
CA THR A 161 -11.42 10.69 8.04
C THR A 161 -11.27 10.39 9.53
N LEU A 162 -11.39 9.12 9.91
CA LEU A 162 -11.22 8.67 11.29
C LEU A 162 -9.80 8.90 11.80
N GLU A 163 -8.77 8.61 10.99
CA GLU A 163 -7.37 8.90 11.32
C GLU A 163 -7.16 10.39 11.57
N GLY A 164 -7.71 11.26 10.72
CA GLY A 164 -7.65 12.71 10.89
C GLY A 164 -8.18 13.14 12.26
N TYR A 165 -9.41 12.73 12.60
CA TYR A 165 -9.98 13.02 13.92
C TYR A 165 -9.18 12.42 15.07
N ALA A 166 -8.74 11.17 14.95
CA ALA A 166 -7.94 10.49 15.98
C ALA A 166 -6.58 11.18 16.22
N THR A 167 -6.03 11.82 15.19
CA THR A 167 -4.74 12.53 15.26
C THR A 167 -4.89 14.04 15.54
N GLY A 168 -6.12 14.51 15.76
CA GLY A 168 -6.42 15.92 16.06
C GLY A 168 -6.27 16.85 14.85
N ILE A 169 -6.38 16.31 13.64
CA ILE A 169 -6.17 17.01 12.38
C ILE A 169 -7.50 17.13 11.63
N ASN A 170 -7.79 18.30 11.05
CA ASN A 170 -8.91 18.44 10.12
C ASN A 170 -8.62 17.68 8.81
N PRO A 171 -9.36 16.59 8.49
CA PRO A 171 -9.11 15.80 7.29
C PRO A 171 -9.58 16.46 5.99
N PHE A 172 -10.40 17.52 6.07
CA PHE A 172 -11.02 18.18 4.91
C PHE A 172 -10.34 19.50 4.51
N GLY A 173 -9.53 20.09 5.39
CA GLY A 173 -8.80 21.33 5.11
C GLY A 173 -7.58 21.13 4.22
N GLN A 174 -7.20 22.15 3.44
CA GLN A 174 -6.01 22.13 2.57
C GLN A 174 -5.25 23.48 2.48
N PRO A 175 -4.87 24.10 3.60
CA PRO A 175 -4.25 25.43 3.59
C PRO A 175 -2.87 25.48 2.89
N GLY A 176 -2.13 24.36 2.90
CA GLY A 176 -0.75 24.32 2.40
C GLY A 176 -0.59 24.47 0.89
N VAL A 177 -1.66 24.24 0.11
CA VAL A 177 -1.57 24.35 -1.36
C VAL A 177 -1.62 25.79 -1.85
N GLU A 178 -2.16 26.70 -1.05
CA GLU A 178 -2.35 28.09 -1.45
C GLU A 178 -1.04 28.86 -1.54
N ALA A 179 0.00 28.45 -0.78
CA ALA A 179 1.29 29.12 -0.82
C ALA A 179 1.97 29.02 -2.19
N TYR A 180 2.10 27.81 -2.75
CA TYR A 180 2.74 27.66 -4.05
C TYR A 180 1.87 28.21 -5.19
N LYS A 181 0.54 28.18 -5.07
CA LYS A 181 -0.37 28.81 -6.04
C LYS A 181 -0.14 30.33 -6.12
N ARG A 182 0.03 31.01 -4.98
CA ARG A 182 0.34 32.44 -4.96
C ARG A 182 1.69 32.74 -5.60
N HIS A 183 2.73 31.96 -5.28
CA HIS A 183 4.04 32.16 -5.92
C HIS A 183 3.97 31.92 -7.43
N MET A 184 3.24 30.91 -7.88
CA MET A 184 3.01 30.64 -9.30
C MET A 184 2.32 31.81 -10.00
N GLN A 185 1.30 32.41 -9.39
CA GLN A 185 0.61 33.59 -9.95
C GLN A 185 1.56 34.78 -10.08
N ASN A 186 2.36 35.05 -9.04
CA ASN A 186 3.35 36.12 -9.06
C ASN A 186 4.39 35.94 -10.17
N GLU A 187 4.93 34.73 -10.37
CA GLU A 187 5.89 34.43 -11.45
C GLU A 187 5.27 34.59 -12.85
N LEU A 188 3.96 34.41 -12.97
CA LEU A 188 3.21 34.60 -14.21
C LEU A 188 2.71 36.04 -14.39
N GLY A 189 2.98 36.95 -13.45
CA GLY A 189 2.51 38.34 -13.48
C GLY A 189 0.99 38.48 -13.35
N GLN A 190 0.33 37.56 -12.65
CA GLN A 190 -1.11 37.57 -12.36
C GLN A 190 -1.41 38.06 -10.94
#